data_AF-W9QCD4-F1
#
_entry.id   AF-W9QCD4-F1
#
_cell.length_a   1.000
_cell.length_b   1.000
_cell.length_c   1.000
_cell.angle_alpha   90.00
_cell.angle_beta   90.00
_cell.angle_gamma   90.00
#
_symmetry.space_group_name_H-M   'P 1'
#
loop_
_entity.id
_entity.type
_entity.pdbx_description
1 polymer ?
#
loop_
_entity_poly.entity_id
_entity_poly.type
_entity_poly.pdbx_seq_one_letter_code
_entity_poly.pdbx_strand_id
1 'polypeptide(L)'
;MSCVYNYNSVLSLASSSRSRFASKPRFHCSLGGTVAEPKIASVAEPLLLNAVRGEDVERPPVWLMRQAGRYMKAGFYCLSYQILCEKHPSFRERSENVDLVVEISLQPWKVFKPDGVILFSDILTPLSGMNIPFDIVKGKGPVIFNPLQTTEDVDQVREFVPEESVPYVGEALTILRKEVDNQAAVLGFVGAPFTLASYVVEGGSSKHFTKIKRLAFSQPKVICDSAFSFTEHVRSL
;
A
#
# COMPACT_ATOMS: atom_id res chain seq x y z
N MET A 1 -41.07 13.51 13.04
CA MET A 1 -41.92 14.61 13.55
C MET A 1 -41.01 15.66 14.15
N SER A 2 -40.88 16.75 13.40
CA SER A 2 -40.02 17.90 13.67
C SER A 2 -40.51 18.72 14.86
N CYS A 3 -39.59 19.38 15.57
CA CYS A 3 -39.93 20.62 16.26
C CYS A 3 -38.82 21.66 16.04
N VAL A 4 -39.16 22.60 15.17
CA VAL A 4 -38.52 23.89 14.90
C VAL A 4 -39.15 24.89 15.87
N TYR A 5 -38.38 25.75 16.54
CA TYR A 5 -38.81 27.08 17.01
C TYR A 5 -37.55 27.88 17.40
N ASN A 6 -37.39 29.19 17.23
CA ASN A 6 -37.92 30.21 16.32
C ASN A 6 -37.11 31.48 16.62
N TYR A 7 -36.98 32.36 15.62
CA TYR A 7 -36.31 33.65 15.70
C TYR A 7 -37.28 34.75 16.18
N ASN A 8 -36.73 35.95 16.49
CA ASN A 8 -37.33 37.24 16.91
C ASN A 8 -37.19 37.50 18.42
N SER A 9 -36.80 38.68 18.92
CA SER A 9 -36.95 40.05 18.41
C SER A 9 -36.07 41.06 19.20
N VAL A 10 -35.33 41.89 18.47
CA VAL A 10 -35.24 43.39 18.47
C VAL A 10 -35.08 44.22 19.77
N LEU A 11 -34.23 45.27 19.63
CA LEU A 11 -34.11 46.59 20.31
C LEU A 11 -33.05 46.68 21.43
N SER A 12 -31.83 47.18 21.16
CA SER A 12 -31.41 48.59 20.96
C SER A 12 -31.65 49.49 22.18
N LEU A 13 -30.56 49.97 22.80
CA LEU A 13 -30.45 51.29 23.43
C LEU A 13 -28.98 51.70 23.64
N ALA A 14 -28.56 52.63 22.79
CA ALA A 14 -27.66 53.78 22.98
C ALA A 14 -26.41 53.69 23.89
N SER A 15 -25.28 53.90 23.21
CA SER A 15 -23.96 54.33 23.71
C SER A 15 -23.91 55.81 24.13
N SER A 16 -23.06 56.16 25.11
CA SER A 16 -22.44 57.49 25.19
C SER A 16 -21.03 57.46 25.80
N SER A 17 -20.09 57.94 24.98
CA SER A 17 -18.80 58.63 25.18
C SER A 17 -18.05 58.60 26.54
N ARG A 18 -16.73 58.33 26.48
CA ARG A 18 -15.65 59.35 26.52
C ARG A 18 -14.24 58.74 26.41
N SER A 19 -13.37 59.54 25.82
CA SER A 19 -11.98 59.30 25.40
C SER A 19 -10.99 58.94 26.50
N ARG A 20 -9.88 58.29 26.11
CA ARG A 20 -8.53 58.68 26.53
C ARG A 20 -7.48 58.20 25.50
N PHE A 21 -6.77 59.17 24.92
CA PHE A 21 -5.59 58.99 24.08
C PHE A 21 -4.43 58.41 24.92
N ALA A 22 -3.74 57.40 24.40
CA ALA A 22 -2.40 57.03 24.81
C ALA A 22 -1.62 56.49 23.60
N SER A 23 -0.54 57.17 23.26
CA SER A 23 0.38 56.94 22.15
C SER A 23 1.12 55.60 22.27
N LYS A 24 1.12 54.79 21.20
CA LYS A 24 2.00 53.61 21.06
C LYS A 24 3.16 53.91 20.09
N PRO A 25 4.38 53.39 20.35
CA PRO A 25 5.58 53.70 19.58
C PRO A 25 5.56 53.04 18.20
N ARG A 26 6.10 53.74 17.20
CA ARG A 26 6.35 53.22 15.84
C ARG A 26 7.53 52.25 15.89
N PHE A 27 7.28 50.97 15.61
CA PHE A 27 8.31 50.04 15.20
C PHE A 27 8.48 50.12 13.69
N HIS A 28 9.67 50.52 13.24
CA HIS A 28 10.04 50.51 11.84
C HIS A 28 10.65 49.14 11.53
N CYS A 29 9.94 48.30 10.77
CA CYS A 29 10.50 47.07 10.23
C CYS A 29 10.95 47.35 8.78
N SER A 30 12.26 47.28 8.52
CA SER A 30 12.84 47.40 7.19
C SER A 30 12.75 46.06 6.47
N LEU A 31 11.92 46.00 5.42
CA LEU A 31 11.85 44.86 4.50
C LEU A 31 13.07 44.86 3.58
N GLY A 32 14.10 44.09 3.94
CA GLY A 32 15.13 43.64 3.01
C GLY A 32 14.63 42.41 2.26
N GLY A 33 13.92 42.61 1.16
CA GLY A 33 13.44 41.52 0.31
C GLY A 33 14.56 41.01 -0.60
N THR A 34 15.13 39.86 -0.29
CA THR A 34 15.78 39.01 -1.30
C THR A 34 14.67 38.34 -2.11
N VAL A 35 14.56 38.72 -3.38
CA VAL A 35 13.66 38.06 -4.34
C VAL A 35 14.18 36.64 -4.54
N ALA A 36 13.51 35.66 -3.95
CA ALA A 36 13.78 34.26 -4.22
C ALA A 36 13.40 33.97 -5.68
N GLU A 37 14.37 33.49 -6.44
CA GLU A 37 14.23 33.10 -7.83
C GLU A 37 13.18 31.98 -7.95
N PRO A 38 12.29 32.01 -8.96
CA PRO A 38 11.20 31.05 -9.05
C PRO A 38 11.78 29.67 -9.35
N LYS A 39 11.73 28.79 -8.35
CA LYS A 39 12.01 27.36 -8.51
C LYS A 39 11.02 26.84 -9.54
N ILE A 40 11.52 26.43 -10.71
CA ILE A 40 10.75 25.77 -11.76
C ILE A 40 9.91 24.70 -11.07
N ALA A 41 8.58 24.78 -11.20
CA ALA A 41 7.66 23.85 -10.55
C ALA A 41 7.88 22.45 -11.12
N SER A 42 8.79 21.70 -10.48
CA SER A 42 8.85 20.25 -10.60
C SER A 42 7.47 19.71 -10.27
N VAL A 43 6.99 18.75 -11.05
CA VAL A 43 5.77 17.99 -10.74
C VAL A 43 5.80 17.65 -9.25
N ALA A 44 4.82 18.13 -8.49
CA ALA A 44 4.84 17.99 -7.05
C ALA A 44 4.83 16.49 -6.70
N GLU A 45 5.84 16.04 -5.96
CA GLU A 45 5.93 14.66 -5.50
C GLU A 45 4.80 14.35 -4.50
N PRO A 46 4.26 13.12 -4.49
CA PRO A 46 3.22 12.72 -3.55
C PRO A 46 3.62 12.95 -2.08
N LEU A 47 2.67 13.40 -1.25
CA LEU A 47 2.87 13.70 0.17
C LEU A 47 3.55 12.56 0.95
N LEU A 48 3.17 11.32 0.67
CA LEU A 48 3.72 10.13 1.31
C LEU A 48 5.23 9.98 1.04
N LEU A 49 5.70 10.28 -0.17
CA LEU A 49 7.11 10.15 -0.52
C LEU A 49 7.95 11.20 0.20
N ASN A 50 7.47 12.44 0.26
CA ASN A 50 8.16 13.53 0.97
C ASN A 50 8.30 13.20 2.46
N ALA A 51 7.22 12.73 3.09
CA ALA A 51 7.25 12.31 4.49
C ALA A 51 8.24 11.16 4.75
N VAL A 52 8.28 10.14 3.88
CA VAL A 52 9.23 9.00 4.01
C VAL A 52 10.68 9.45 3.82
N ARG A 53 10.93 10.44 2.95
CA ARG A 53 12.26 11.05 2.74
C ARG A 53 12.69 11.95 3.91
N GLY A 54 11.80 12.20 4.88
CA GLY A 54 12.07 13.10 6.01
C GLY A 54 11.97 14.58 5.65
N GLU A 55 11.27 14.92 4.57
CA GLU A 55 10.98 16.30 4.20
C GLU A 55 9.83 16.87 5.05
N ASP A 56 9.80 18.20 5.22
CA ASP A 56 8.69 18.88 5.91
C ASP A 56 7.40 18.76 5.09
N VAL A 57 6.33 18.33 5.75
CA VAL A 57 5.01 18.10 5.13
C VAL A 57 3.91 18.83 5.91
N GLU A 58 2.88 19.29 5.19
CA GLU A 58 1.77 20.07 5.77
C GLU A 58 0.89 19.26 6.75
N ARG A 59 0.87 17.94 6.59
CA ARG A 59 0.15 16.99 7.44
C ARG A 59 0.78 15.59 7.32
N PRO A 60 0.56 14.70 8.31
CA PRO A 60 0.93 13.30 8.18
C PRO A 60 0.15 12.62 7.02
N PRO A 61 0.82 11.90 6.11
CA PRO A 61 0.15 11.11 5.09
C PRO A 61 -0.54 9.89 5.71
N VAL A 62 -1.66 9.47 5.14
CA VAL A 62 -2.45 8.34 5.63
C VAL A 62 -2.87 7.39 4.50
N TRP A 63 -2.70 6.10 4.76
CA TRP A 63 -3.26 5.00 3.99
C TRP A 63 -3.49 3.81 4.93
N LEU A 64 -4.30 2.84 4.52
CA LEU A 64 -4.67 1.71 5.38
C LEU A 64 -4.22 0.39 4.76
N MET A 65 -3.53 -0.44 5.54
CA MET A 65 -3.25 -1.82 5.14
C MET A 65 -4.55 -2.59 4.92
N ARG A 66 -4.58 -3.44 3.88
CA ARG A 66 -5.79 -4.16 3.43
C ARG A 66 -6.96 -3.24 3.01
N GLN A 67 -6.65 -2.05 2.48
CA GLN A 67 -7.65 -1.13 1.93
C GLN A 67 -8.49 -1.74 0.80
N ALA A 68 -7.88 -2.54 -0.07
CA ALA A 68 -8.61 -3.31 -1.08
C ALA A 68 -9.13 -4.61 -0.44
N GLY A 69 -10.37 -4.63 0.03
CA GLY A 69 -10.87 -5.77 0.77
C GLY A 69 -12.39 -5.84 0.98
N ARG A 70 -12.80 -6.87 1.72
CA ARG A 70 -14.21 -7.25 1.92
C ARG A 70 -15.07 -6.21 2.63
N TYR A 71 -14.49 -5.15 3.20
CA TYR A 71 -15.28 -4.09 3.83
C TYR A 71 -15.93 -3.15 2.81
N MET A 72 -15.42 -3.11 1.57
CA MET A 72 -15.99 -2.33 0.47
C MET A 72 -17.31 -2.95 0.05
N LYS A 73 -18.43 -2.36 0.51
CA LYS A 73 -19.79 -2.82 0.21
C LYS A 73 -20.29 -2.25 -1.12
N ALA A 74 -21.20 -2.98 -1.75
CA ALA A 74 -21.83 -2.63 -3.02
C ALA A 74 -22.50 -1.24 -3.06
N GLY A 75 -22.89 -0.68 -1.91
CA GLY A 75 -23.56 0.63 -1.86
C GLY A 75 -22.74 1.81 -2.38
N PHE A 76 -21.42 1.70 -2.47
CA PHE A 76 -20.54 2.77 -2.96
C PHE A 76 -20.07 2.58 -4.41
N TYR A 77 -20.20 1.38 -5.00
CA TYR A 77 -19.71 1.07 -6.36
C TYR A 77 -20.57 0.03 -7.06
N CYS A 78 -20.75 0.21 -8.38
CA CYS A 78 -21.41 -0.77 -9.25
C CYS A 78 -20.72 -2.15 -9.21
N LEU A 79 -19.40 -2.20 -8.90
CA LEU A 79 -18.61 -3.42 -8.82
C LEU A 79 -17.68 -3.40 -7.59
N SER A 80 -18.25 -3.67 -6.41
CA SER A 80 -17.45 -3.77 -5.17
C SER A 80 -16.56 -5.02 -5.14
N TYR A 81 -15.47 -5.01 -4.35
CA TYR A 81 -14.61 -6.17 -4.13
C TYR A 81 -15.38 -7.47 -3.80
N GLN A 82 -16.50 -7.38 -3.08
CA GLN A 82 -17.33 -8.55 -2.79
C GLN A 82 -17.97 -9.14 -4.05
N ILE A 83 -18.51 -8.29 -4.94
CA ILE A 83 -19.09 -8.71 -6.22
C ILE A 83 -18.01 -9.31 -7.11
N LEU A 84 -16.81 -8.71 -7.13
CA LEU A 84 -15.66 -9.27 -7.85
C LEU A 84 -15.25 -10.64 -7.29
N CYS A 85 -15.34 -10.85 -5.97
CA CYS A 85 -15.09 -12.16 -5.37
C CYS A 85 -16.12 -13.22 -5.77
N GLU A 86 -17.37 -12.83 -6.05
CA GLU A 86 -18.41 -13.74 -6.52
C GLU A 86 -18.23 -14.09 -8.00
N LYS A 87 -17.90 -13.10 -8.83
CA LYS A 87 -17.67 -13.28 -10.28
C LYS A 87 -16.38 -14.02 -10.60
N HIS A 88 -15.32 -13.71 -9.87
CA HIS A 88 -13.97 -14.26 -10.04
C HIS A 88 -13.57 -14.95 -8.74
N PRO A 89 -14.02 -16.19 -8.46
CA PRO A 89 -13.84 -16.81 -7.14
C PRO A 89 -12.38 -17.07 -6.78
N SER A 90 -11.53 -17.34 -7.79
CA SER A 90 -10.10 -17.57 -7.62
C SER A 90 -9.40 -16.30 -7.13
N PHE A 91 -8.57 -16.42 -6.09
CA PHE A 91 -7.76 -15.29 -5.66
C PHE A 91 -6.70 -14.96 -6.73
N ARG A 92 -6.05 -15.98 -7.29
CA ARG A 92 -5.02 -15.82 -8.32
C ARG A 92 -5.55 -15.07 -9.52
N GLU A 93 -6.74 -15.42 -10.00
CA GLU A 93 -7.39 -14.69 -11.10
C GLU A 93 -7.51 -13.19 -10.81
N ARG A 94 -7.94 -12.83 -9.59
CA ARG A 94 -8.10 -11.42 -9.19
C ARG A 94 -6.77 -10.70 -8.96
N SER A 95 -5.69 -11.41 -8.63
CA SER A 95 -4.36 -10.83 -8.36
C SER A 95 -3.40 -10.88 -9.55
N GLU A 96 -3.76 -11.60 -10.61
CA GLU A 96 -2.92 -11.82 -11.81
C GLU A 96 -3.55 -11.24 -13.09
N ASN A 97 -4.86 -10.94 -13.10
CA ASN A 97 -5.50 -10.20 -14.18
C ASN A 97 -5.35 -8.68 -13.97
N VAL A 98 -4.72 -8.00 -14.95
CA VAL A 98 -4.38 -6.57 -14.87
C VAL A 98 -5.60 -5.69 -14.60
N ASP A 99 -6.70 -5.89 -15.33
CA ASP A 99 -7.91 -5.08 -15.17
C ASP A 99 -8.51 -5.22 -13.76
N LEU A 100 -8.59 -6.46 -13.26
CA LEU A 100 -9.08 -6.73 -11.91
C LEU A 100 -8.16 -6.16 -10.84
N VAL A 101 -6.84 -6.31 -10.99
CA VAL A 101 -5.85 -5.77 -10.06
C VAL A 101 -5.97 -4.24 -9.97
N VAL A 102 -6.03 -3.56 -11.12
CA VAL A 102 -6.16 -2.10 -11.18
C VAL A 102 -7.48 -1.66 -10.58
N GLU A 103 -8.60 -2.29 -10.98
CA GLU A 103 -9.92 -1.95 -10.48
C GLU A 103 -9.98 -2.08 -8.95
N ILE A 104 -9.55 -3.22 -8.40
CA ILE A 104 -9.57 -3.51 -6.97
C ILE A 104 -8.67 -2.54 -6.20
N SER A 105 -7.47 -2.24 -6.72
CA SER A 105 -6.51 -1.32 -6.08
C SER A 105 -7.04 0.11 -6.01
N LEU A 106 -7.80 0.56 -7.02
CA LEU A 106 -8.34 1.91 -7.09
C LEU A 106 -9.64 2.12 -6.29
N GLN A 107 -10.33 1.05 -5.86
CA GLN A 107 -11.59 1.20 -5.11
C GLN A 107 -11.45 2.12 -3.88
N PRO A 108 -10.44 1.96 -2.99
CA PRO A 108 -10.29 2.81 -1.81
C PRO A 108 -9.85 4.23 -2.19
N TRP A 109 -9.02 4.34 -3.23
CA TRP A 109 -8.58 5.62 -3.78
C TRP A 109 -9.75 6.50 -4.22
N LYS A 110 -10.71 5.89 -4.91
CA LYS A 110 -11.90 6.57 -5.42
C LYS A 110 -12.85 7.07 -4.31
N VAL A 111 -12.88 6.45 -3.12
CA VAL A 111 -13.75 6.90 -2.00
C VAL A 111 -13.04 7.87 -1.07
N PHE A 112 -11.86 7.49 -0.59
CA PHE A 112 -11.27 8.12 0.59
C PHE A 112 -10.07 9.00 0.25
N LYS A 113 -9.57 8.92 -0.99
CA LYS A 113 -8.38 9.64 -1.45
C LYS A 113 -7.18 9.54 -0.47
N PRO A 114 -6.77 8.33 -0.02
CA PRO A 114 -5.59 8.13 0.81
C PRO A 114 -4.29 8.55 0.10
N ASP A 115 -3.29 8.97 0.85
CA ASP A 115 -1.98 9.41 0.32
C ASP A 115 -1.13 8.26 -0.28
N GLY A 116 -1.61 7.02 -0.14
CA GLY A 116 -1.00 5.82 -0.69
C GLY A 116 -2.02 4.87 -1.32
N VAL A 117 -1.71 4.34 -2.49
CA VAL A 117 -2.47 3.32 -3.20
C VAL A 117 -1.58 2.10 -3.38
N ILE A 118 -1.86 1.04 -2.62
CA ILE A 118 -1.10 -0.21 -2.70
C ILE A 118 -1.66 -1.14 -3.77
N LEU A 119 -0.77 -1.77 -4.52
CA LEU A 119 -1.08 -2.82 -5.48
C LEU A 119 -1.89 -3.94 -4.82
N PHE A 120 -2.92 -4.43 -5.49
CA PHE A 120 -3.60 -5.67 -5.12
C PHE A 120 -2.83 -6.87 -5.69
N SER A 121 -2.02 -7.52 -4.86
CA SER A 121 -1.31 -8.77 -5.21
C SER A 121 -1.21 -9.68 -3.98
N ASP A 122 -0.42 -10.75 -4.08
CA ASP A 122 0.00 -11.60 -2.94
C ASP A 122 1.52 -11.58 -2.77
N ILE A 123 2.00 -11.79 -1.55
CA ILE A 123 3.45 -11.86 -1.30
C ILE A 123 4.10 -13.11 -1.94
N LEU A 124 3.33 -14.16 -2.19
CA LEU A 124 3.79 -15.42 -2.77
C LEU A 124 3.83 -15.41 -4.29
N THR A 125 3.35 -14.35 -4.94
CA THR A 125 3.34 -14.19 -6.41
C THR A 125 4.66 -14.60 -7.09
N PRO A 126 5.86 -14.23 -6.59
CA PRO A 126 7.12 -14.63 -7.22
C PRO A 126 7.38 -16.14 -7.26
N LEU A 127 6.80 -16.92 -6.34
CA LEU A 127 7.10 -18.35 -6.18
C LEU A 127 6.85 -19.17 -7.46
N SER A 128 5.79 -18.84 -8.21
CA SER A 128 5.50 -19.54 -9.47
C SER A 128 6.62 -19.38 -10.50
N GLY A 129 7.21 -18.19 -10.61
CA GLY A 129 8.35 -17.91 -11.48
C GLY A 129 9.65 -18.58 -11.00
N MET A 130 9.76 -18.79 -9.69
CA MET A 130 10.90 -19.46 -9.04
C MET A 130 10.83 -21.00 -9.07
N ASN A 131 9.93 -21.58 -9.88
CA ASN A 131 9.71 -23.03 -9.94
C ASN A 131 9.16 -23.64 -8.63
N ILE A 132 8.44 -22.84 -7.83
CA ILE A 132 7.79 -23.30 -6.59
C ILE A 132 6.27 -23.19 -6.77
N PRO A 133 5.60 -24.27 -7.21
CA PRO A 133 4.19 -24.21 -7.54
C PRO A 133 3.33 -24.13 -6.27
N PHE A 134 2.37 -23.21 -6.27
CA PHE A 134 1.45 -22.97 -5.16
C PHE A 134 0.05 -22.57 -5.63
N ASP A 135 -0.92 -22.69 -4.73
CA ASP A 135 -2.27 -22.16 -4.93
C ASP A 135 -2.87 -21.63 -3.62
N ILE A 136 -3.90 -20.79 -3.72
CA ILE A 136 -4.63 -20.21 -2.59
C ILE A 136 -6.00 -20.86 -2.51
N VAL A 137 -6.12 -21.86 -1.63
CA VAL A 137 -7.34 -22.64 -1.47
C VAL A 137 -8.30 -21.93 -0.51
N LYS A 138 -9.56 -21.72 -0.95
CA LYS A 138 -10.60 -21.07 -0.14
C LYS A 138 -10.77 -21.77 1.21
N GLY A 139 -10.64 -21.01 2.30
CA GLY A 139 -10.76 -21.52 3.68
C GLY A 139 -9.49 -22.14 4.27
N LYS A 140 -8.53 -22.55 3.44
CA LYS A 140 -7.24 -23.11 3.89
C LYS A 140 -6.09 -22.11 3.78
N GLY A 141 -6.16 -21.20 2.81
CA GLY A 141 -5.09 -20.24 2.51
C GLY A 141 -4.07 -20.80 1.51
N PRO A 142 -2.84 -20.27 1.48
CA PRO A 142 -1.81 -20.71 0.55
C PRO A 142 -1.38 -22.15 0.85
N VAL A 143 -1.21 -22.93 -0.20
CA VAL A 143 -0.73 -24.31 -0.20
C VAL A 143 0.41 -24.41 -1.21
N ILE A 144 1.58 -24.81 -0.73
CA ILE A 144 2.73 -25.11 -1.57
C ILE A 144 2.69 -26.61 -1.88
N PHE A 145 2.72 -26.98 -3.16
CA PHE A 145 2.54 -28.38 -3.54
C PHE A 145 3.76 -29.24 -3.20
N ASN A 146 4.97 -28.68 -3.36
CA ASN A 146 6.24 -29.33 -3.09
C ASN A 146 7.04 -28.50 -2.07
N PRO A 147 6.81 -28.67 -0.75
CA PRO A 147 7.53 -27.90 0.27
C PRO A 147 9.03 -28.23 0.31
N LEU A 148 9.89 -27.20 0.35
CA LEU A 148 11.34 -27.36 0.44
C LEU A 148 11.75 -28.01 1.78
N GLN A 149 12.65 -29.00 1.74
CA GLN A 149 13.14 -29.69 2.94
C GLN A 149 14.65 -29.93 2.93
N THR A 150 15.28 -30.04 1.76
CA THR A 150 16.71 -30.36 1.63
C THR A 150 17.45 -29.30 0.79
N THR A 151 18.79 -29.41 0.76
CA THR A 151 19.64 -28.55 -0.09
C THR A 151 19.32 -28.77 -1.57
N GLU A 152 19.08 -30.01 -1.97
CA GLU A 152 18.77 -30.36 -3.35
C GLU A 152 17.46 -29.70 -3.81
N ASP A 153 16.49 -29.56 -2.90
CA ASP A 153 15.26 -28.82 -3.19
C ASP A 153 15.56 -27.32 -3.43
N VAL A 154 16.49 -26.73 -2.67
CA VAL A 154 16.93 -25.34 -2.85
C VAL A 154 17.62 -25.15 -4.20
N ASP A 155 18.41 -26.13 -4.65
CA ASP A 155 19.07 -26.10 -5.95
C ASP A 155 18.09 -26.15 -7.14
N GLN A 156 16.83 -26.57 -6.92
CA GLN A 156 15.78 -26.54 -7.95
C GLN A 156 15.05 -25.19 -8.06
N VAL A 157 15.33 -24.25 -7.14
CA VAL A 157 14.74 -22.91 -7.16
C VAL A 157 15.35 -22.14 -8.33
N ARG A 158 14.48 -21.66 -9.23
CA ARG A 158 14.91 -20.92 -10.41
C ARG A 158 15.08 -19.43 -10.11
N GLU A 159 15.96 -18.82 -10.89
CA GLU A 159 16.08 -17.37 -10.90
C GLU A 159 14.78 -16.71 -11.31
N PHE A 160 14.36 -15.71 -10.52
CA PHE A 160 13.16 -14.94 -10.78
C PHE A 160 13.42 -13.79 -11.74
N VAL A 161 12.80 -13.85 -12.91
CA VAL A 161 12.79 -12.78 -13.91
C VAL A 161 11.38 -12.16 -13.93
N PRO A 162 11.16 -10.95 -13.37
CA PRO A 162 9.85 -10.35 -13.22
C PRO A 162 9.11 -10.14 -14.55
N GLU A 163 9.82 -9.71 -15.59
CA GLU A 163 9.26 -9.42 -16.91
C GLU A 163 8.69 -10.66 -17.59
N GLU A 164 9.26 -11.83 -17.31
CA GLU A 164 8.79 -13.11 -17.83
C GLU A 164 7.72 -13.74 -16.93
N SER A 165 7.92 -13.67 -15.62
CA SER A 165 7.11 -14.42 -14.64
C SER A 165 5.84 -13.68 -14.24
N VAL A 166 5.91 -12.36 -14.12
CA VAL A 166 4.83 -11.51 -13.58
C VAL A 166 4.64 -10.21 -14.37
N PRO A 167 4.60 -10.23 -15.72
CA PRO A 167 4.49 -9.01 -16.53
C PRO A 167 3.26 -8.16 -16.16
N TYR A 168 2.18 -8.81 -15.72
CA TYR A 168 0.95 -8.16 -15.25
C TYR A 168 1.16 -7.23 -14.04
N VAL A 169 2.17 -7.47 -13.19
CA VAL A 169 2.48 -6.59 -12.05
C VAL A 169 3.01 -5.25 -12.52
N GLY A 170 3.97 -5.26 -13.45
CA GLY A 170 4.55 -4.04 -14.02
C GLY A 170 3.53 -3.24 -14.82
N GLU A 171 2.66 -3.93 -15.57
CA GLU A 171 1.57 -3.30 -16.30
C GLU A 171 0.55 -2.63 -15.36
N ALA A 172 0.10 -3.35 -14.32
CA ALA A 172 -0.84 -2.82 -13.34
C ALA A 172 -0.25 -1.61 -12.58
N LEU A 173 1.01 -1.66 -12.16
CA LEU A 173 1.69 -0.52 -11.52
C LEU A 173 1.77 0.70 -12.45
N THR A 174 2.03 0.48 -13.73
CA THR A 174 2.07 1.54 -14.75
C THR A 174 0.71 2.20 -14.92
N ILE A 175 -0.37 1.40 -14.98
CA ILE A 175 -1.75 1.92 -15.08
C ILE A 175 -2.13 2.66 -13.79
N LEU A 176 -1.86 2.09 -12.62
CA LEU A 176 -2.15 2.73 -11.34
C LEU A 176 -1.46 4.08 -11.20
N ARG A 177 -0.20 4.19 -11.63
CA ARG A 177 0.54 5.45 -11.60
C ARG A 177 -0.11 6.53 -12.48
N LYS A 178 -0.61 6.15 -13.65
CA LYS A 178 -1.35 7.06 -14.55
C LYS A 178 -2.70 7.48 -13.96
N GLU A 179 -3.45 6.54 -13.38
CA GLU A 179 -4.78 6.78 -12.81
C GLU A 179 -4.74 7.64 -11.53
N VAL A 180 -3.68 7.51 -10.74
CA VAL A 180 -3.49 8.30 -9.51
C VAL A 180 -2.90 9.69 -9.81
N ASP A 181 -2.19 9.84 -10.93
CA ASP A 181 -1.66 11.12 -11.44
C ASP A 181 -0.88 11.93 -10.38
N ASN A 182 0.04 11.27 -9.68
CA ASN A 182 0.85 11.81 -8.58
C ASN A 182 0.08 12.43 -7.39
N GLN A 183 -1.25 12.27 -7.31
CA GLN A 183 -2.04 12.73 -6.17
C GLN A 183 -1.84 11.86 -4.92
N ALA A 184 -1.36 10.62 -5.10
CA ALA A 184 -0.98 9.69 -4.05
C ALA A 184 0.22 8.84 -4.51
N ALA A 185 0.95 8.26 -3.57
CA ALA A 185 2.04 7.34 -3.89
C ALA A 185 1.47 5.97 -4.28
N VAL A 186 1.94 5.40 -5.39
CA VAL A 186 1.65 4.00 -5.75
C VAL A 186 2.66 3.10 -5.05
N LEU A 187 2.17 2.15 -4.25
CA LEU A 187 2.98 1.27 -3.42
C LEU A 187 3.03 -0.14 -4.03
N GLY A 188 4.21 -0.56 -4.47
CA GLY A 188 4.53 -1.97 -4.69
C GLY A 188 4.86 -2.66 -3.36
N PHE A 189 4.79 -3.98 -3.33
CA PHE A 189 5.21 -4.75 -2.16
C PHE A 189 5.63 -6.16 -2.56
N VAL A 190 6.43 -6.77 -1.68
CA VAL A 190 6.98 -8.11 -1.87
C VAL A 190 7.17 -8.78 -0.50
N GLY A 191 7.13 -10.10 -0.46
CA GLY A 191 7.42 -10.86 0.75
C GLY A 191 8.90 -10.80 1.13
N ALA A 192 9.18 -10.64 2.43
CA ALA A 192 10.55 -10.73 2.92
C ALA A 192 11.11 -12.16 2.72
N PRO A 193 12.42 -12.33 2.46
CA PRO A 193 13.01 -13.64 2.16
C PRO A 193 12.70 -14.73 3.18
N PHE A 194 12.83 -14.44 4.47
CA PHE A 194 12.52 -15.41 5.54
C PHE A 194 11.02 -15.75 5.61
N THR A 195 10.14 -14.79 5.29
CA THR A 195 8.69 -15.04 5.24
C THR A 195 8.35 -15.96 4.07
N LEU A 196 8.93 -15.71 2.88
CA LEU A 196 8.76 -16.59 1.72
C LEU A 196 9.25 -18.01 2.03
N ALA A 197 10.50 -18.13 2.53
CA ALA A 197 11.06 -19.41 2.93
C ALA A 197 10.18 -20.14 3.96
N SER A 198 9.59 -19.40 4.92
CA SER A 198 8.66 -19.98 5.91
C SER A 198 7.43 -20.61 5.24
N TYR A 199 6.78 -19.93 4.29
CA TYR A 199 5.65 -20.52 3.56
C TYR A 199 6.06 -21.76 2.77
N VAL A 200 7.20 -21.67 2.09
CA VAL A 200 7.71 -22.73 1.22
C VAL A 200 8.08 -23.98 2.02
N VAL A 201 8.78 -23.85 3.14
CA VAL A 201 9.16 -24.98 4.00
C VAL A 201 7.98 -25.53 4.80
N GLU A 202 7.07 -24.65 5.27
CA GLU A 202 5.90 -25.11 6.03
C GLU A 202 4.87 -25.82 5.13
N GLY A 203 4.84 -25.46 3.85
CA GLY A 203 3.86 -25.92 2.88
C GLY A 203 2.60 -25.05 2.81
N GLY A 204 2.61 -23.89 3.45
CA GLY A 204 1.46 -23.01 3.62
C GLY A 204 1.50 -22.24 4.95
N SER A 205 0.35 -21.73 5.38
CA SER A 205 0.22 -21.02 6.66
C SER A 205 0.50 -21.94 7.85
N SER A 206 1.36 -21.51 8.77
CA SER A 206 1.70 -22.24 10.00
C SER A 206 1.57 -21.33 11.22
N LYS A 207 1.02 -21.85 12.32
CA LYS A 207 0.94 -21.12 13.60
C LYS A 207 2.21 -21.26 14.43
N HIS A 208 2.89 -22.39 14.30
CA HIS A 208 4.01 -22.76 15.18
C HIS A 208 5.36 -22.67 14.48
N PHE A 209 5.37 -22.72 13.14
CA PHE A 209 6.58 -22.66 12.32
C PHE A 209 7.59 -23.74 12.70
N THR A 210 7.11 -24.94 13.02
CA THR A 210 7.94 -26.02 13.57
C THR A 210 8.91 -26.59 12.54
N LYS A 211 8.54 -26.64 11.26
CA LYS A 211 9.39 -27.20 10.19
C LYS A 211 10.52 -26.25 9.87
N ILE A 212 10.23 -24.97 9.64
CA ILE A 212 11.25 -23.95 9.33
C ILE A 212 12.20 -23.75 10.51
N LYS A 213 11.69 -23.72 11.76
CA LYS A 213 12.55 -23.63 12.95
C LYS A 213 13.43 -24.86 13.10
N ARG A 214 12.86 -26.06 12.93
CA ARG A 214 13.65 -27.31 12.96
C ARG A 214 14.76 -27.24 11.92
N LEU A 215 14.45 -26.86 10.68
CA LEU A 215 15.44 -26.74 9.61
C LEU A 215 16.52 -25.71 9.96
N ALA A 216 16.15 -24.55 10.51
CA ALA A 216 17.10 -23.53 10.98
C ALA A 216 18.04 -24.02 12.08
N PHE A 217 17.55 -24.84 13.03
CA PHE A 217 18.36 -25.36 14.13
C PHE A 217 19.17 -26.61 13.76
N SER A 218 18.66 -27.48 12.88
CA SER A 218 19.34 -28.72 12.51
C SER A 218 20.25 -28.57 11.29
N GLN A 219 19.88 -27.70 10.35
CA GLN A 219 20.54 -27.54 9.05
C GLN A 219 20.59 -26.04 8.66
N PRO A 220 21.31 -25.20 9.42
CA PRO A 220 21.31 -23.75 9.23
C PRO A 220 21.75 -23.33 7.82
N LYS A 221 22.64 -24.10 7.19
CA LYS A 221 23.11 -23.84 5.83
C LYS A 221 21.97 -23.82 4.79
N VAL A 222 21.03 -24.76 4.87
CA VAL A 222 19.86 -24.83 3.95
C VAL A 222 18.99 -23.59 4.07
N ILE A 223 18.80 -23.08 5.30
CA ILE A 223 18.05 -21.85 5.54
C ILE A 223 18.79 -20.61 5.03
N CYS A 224 20.10 -20.53 5.28
CA CYS A 224 20.90 -19.42 4.78
C CYS A 224 20.89 -19.39 3.24
N ASP A 225 21.08 -20.53 2.59
CA ASP A 225 21.15 -20.63 1.13
C ASP A 225 19.78 -20.31 0.50
N SER A 226 18.68 -20.82 1.07
CA SER A 226 17.32 -20.48 0.60
C SER A 226 16.97 -19.01 0.84
N ALA A 227 17.27 -18.45 2.02
CA ALA A 227 17.03 -17.04 2.30
C ALA A 227 17.87 -16.12 1.40
N PHE A 228 19.11 -16.51 1.09
CA PHE A 228 19.97 -15.79 0.16
C PHE A 228 19.39 -15.81 -1.26
N SER A 229 18.97 -16.99 -1.76
CA SER A 229 18.27 -17.10 -3.05
C SER A 229 17.05 -16.18 -3.10
N PHE A 230 16.13 -16.25 -2.13
CA PHE A 230 14.98 -15.35 -2.10
C PHE A 230 15.37 -13.87 -2.01
N THR A 231 16.49 -13.52 -1.37
CA THR A 231 16.96 -12.12 -1.28
C THR A 231 17.35 -11.58 -2.65
N GLU A 232 18.12 -12.34 -3.44
CA GLU A 232 18.53 -11.91 -4.78
C GLU A 232 17.33 -11.75 -5.72
N HIS A 233 16.32 -12.61 -5.59
CA HIS A 233 15.09 -12.53 -6.39
C HIS A 233 14.15 -11.39 -5.96
N VAL A 234 14.12 -11.05 -4.67
CA VAL A 234 13.35 -9.89 -4.20
C VAL A 234 13.99 -8.58 -4.65
N ARG A 235 15.32 -8.56 -4.86
CA ARG A 235 16.03 -7.36 -5.35
C ARG A 235 15.73 -7.05 -6.83
N SER A 236 15.38 -8.05 -7.64
CA SER A 236 15.11 -7.84 -9.07
C SER A 236 13.73 -7.24 -9.36
N LEU A 237 12.83 -7.19 -8.37
CA LEU A 237 11.49 -6.58 -8.42
C LEU A 237 11.52 -5.06 -8.22
#